data_AF-A0A8C4VZZ4-F1
#
_entry.id   AF-A0A8C4VZZ4-F1
#
_cell.length_a   1.000
_cell.length_b   1.000
_cell.length_c   1.000
_cell.angle_alpha   90.00
_cell.angle_beta   90.00
_cell.angle_gamma   90.00
#
_symmetry.space_group_name_H-M   'P 1'
#
loop_
_entity.id
_entity.type
_entity.pdbx_description
1 polymer ?
#
loop_
_entity_poly.entity_id
_entity_poly.type
_entity_poly.pdbx_seq_one_letter_code
_entity_poly.pdbx_strand_id
1 'polypeptide(L)'
;MEPTESFHQRRLVSNLNLPYCLSLKLFDRRRDTEFCAYIRRLLQNPLFNSIMISIISLNAVFLGLETDYAIKLLFFSFQLADLIIISIYTTEILLKFYVDPLNYWRSGYNLFDVLVLFIAYLPYTIDKNDIKHYRTWNIINGFQALKILKLISYNRGMRSLITALGQTVKTVIYVLVLLFLLMFIFAILGYGLYGDPETGDSKNWGNLASALFTLFCLVTVDGWTDFQNELDQRGFSASRAFTIVFILLGFFLFFNMSIGVVIMNIQDSTQNYERELKAEKQAVLQAKKQAILQRQQEEVNMLIHQQKTSEYKTFSELVEDFKKTLHHSDPMVLEDFCASIPFIDLYLTSLDLQDNTVYRVSLSSTLYETATKQSQTLEQI
;
A
#
# COMPACT_ATOMS: atom_id res chain seq x y z
N MET A 1 -5.61 -49.69 -26.49
CA MET A 1 -4.65 -48.71 -27.01
C MET A 1 -5.30 -47.35 -26.86
N GLU A 2 -4.67 -46.52 -26.03
CA GLU A 2 -4.84 -45.07 -25.84
C GLU A 2 -6.13 -44.49 -25.24
N PRO A 3 -6.00 -43.40 -24.45
CA PRO A 3 -6.55 -43.37 -23.11
C PRO A 3 -7.52 -42.21 -22.83
N THR A 4 -8.28 -42.40 -21.76
CA THR A 4 -9.13 -41.45 -21.06
C THR A 4 -8.31 -40.36 -20.36
N GLU A 5 -8.23 -39.15 -20.95
CA GLU A 5 -7.72 -37.95 -20.25
C GLU A 5 -8.86 -37.12 -19.63
N SER A 6 -9.01 -37.34 -18.33
CA SER A 6 -9.26 -36.40 -17.23
C SER A 6 -10.26 -35.23 -17.40
N PHE A 7 -11.46 -35.47 -16.88
CA PHE A 7 -12.43 -34.45 -16.43
C PHE A 7 -11.92 -33.53 -15.30
N HIS A 8 -10.72 -33.77 -14.76
CA HIS A 8 -10.13 -33.02 -13.65
C HIS A 8 -9.49 -31.69 -14.03
N GLN A 9 -9.19 -31.45 -15.31
CA GLN A 9 -8.50 -30.23 -15.74
C GLN A 9 -9.43 -29.02 -15.93
N ARG A 10 -10.75 -29.23 -16.02
CA ARG A 10 -11.73 -28.13 -16.16
C ARG A 10 -12.10 -27.43 -14.84
N ARG A 11 -11.81 -28.01 -13.67
CA ARG A 11 -12.20 -27.40 -12.38
C ARG A 11 -11.17 -26.43 -11.81
N LEU A 12 -9.91 -26.51 -12.23
CA LEU A 12 -8.82 -25.69 -11.69
C LEU A 12 -8.76 -24.26 -12.26
N VAL A 13 -9.52 -23.94 -13.30
CA VAL A 13 -9.51 -22.59 -13.92
C VAL A 13 -10.62 -21.68 -13.37
N SER A 14 -11.47 -22.16 -12.46
CA SER A 14 -12.66 -21.43 -12.02
C SER A 14 -12.52 -20.58 -10.75
N ASN A 15 -11.34 -20.49 -10.13
CA ASN A 15 -11.16 -19.77 -8.86
C ASN A 15 -9.94 -18.83 -8.81
N LEU A 16 -9.67 -18.08 -9.89
CA LEU A 16 -8.94 -16.81 -9.75
C LEU A 16 -9.94 -15.65 -9.78
N ASN A 17 -10.32 -15.22 -8.58
CA ASN A 17 -10.90 -13.90 -8.34
C ASN A 17 -9.96 -12.82 -8.88
N LEU A 18 -10.18 -12.36 -10.10
CA LEU A 18 -9.56 -11.16 -10.64
C LEU A 18 -10.67 -10.23 -11.16
N PRO A 19 -11.08 -9.19 -10.38
CA PRO A 19 -12.13 -8.25 -10.78
C PRO A 19 -11.68 -7.27 -11.88
N TYR A 20 -10.68 -7.63 -12.67
CA TYR A 20 -10.08 -6.77 -13.71
C TYR A 20 -10.50 -7.12 -15.13
N CYS A 21 -11.14 -8.27 -15.36
CA CYS A 21 -11.43 -8.75 -16.71
C CYS A 21 -12.63 -8.02 -17.38
N LEU A 22 -13.48 -7.34 -16.61
CA LEU A 22 -14.73 -6.77 -17.15
C LEU A 22 -14.59 -5.40 -17.83
N SER A 23 -13.51 -4.64 -17.58
CA SER A 23 -13.30 -3.33 -18.24
C SER A 23 -12.64 -3.42 -19.63
N LEU A 24 -12.27 -4.64 -20.05
CA LEU A 24 -11.47 -4.91 -21.24
C LEU A 24 -12.29 -5.28 -22.48
N LYS A 25 -13.60 -5.00 -22.50
CA LYS A 25 -14.49 -5.36 -23.62
C LYS A 25 -14.88 -4.21 -24.56
N LEU A 26 -14.42 -2.98 -24.32
CA LEU A 26 -14.81 -1.83 -25.16
C LEU A 26 -13.72 -1.34 -26.14
N PHE A 27 -12.52 -1.93 -26.17
CA PHE A 27 -11.45 -1.47 -27.05
C PHE A 27 -10.65 -2.59 -27.75
N ASP A 28 -11.23 -3.78 -27.86
CA ASP A 28 -10.53 -4.95 -28.42
C ASP A 28 -10.73 -5.07 -29.94
N ARG A 29 -10.25 -4.08 -30.69
CA ARG A 29 -10.04 -4.18 -32.14
C ARG A 29 -8.92 -3.28 -32.66
N ARG A 30 -7.74 -3.30 -32.02
CA ARG A 30 -6.51 -2.79 -32.66
C ARG A 30 -5.92 -3.88 -33.55
N ARG A 31 -5.57 -3.55 -34.80
CA ARG A 31 -5.03 -4.50 -35.81
C ARG A 31 -3.50 -4.64 -35.73
N ASP A 32 -2.89 -3.88 -34.81
CA ASP A 32 -1.48 -3.53 -34.70
C ASP A 32 -0.87 -4.08 -33.40
N THR A 33 -1.31 -5.26 -32.99
CA THR A 33 -0.90 -5.93 -31.74
C THR A 33 0.60 -6.25 -31.71
N GLU A 34 1.19 -6.66 -32.83
CA GLU A 34 2.63 -6.99 -32.92
C GLU A 34 3.52 -5.74 -32.77
N PHE A 35 3.13 -4.62 -33.40
CA PHE A 35 3.87 -3.37 -33.28
C PHE A 35 3.75 -2.78 -31.87
N CYS A 36 2.55 -2.78 -31.27
CA CYS A 36 2.40 -2.39 -29.86
C CYS A 36 3.23 -3.27 -28.92
N ALA A 37 3.32 -4.58 -29.18
CA ALA A 37 4.16 -5.48 -28.39
C ALA A 37 5.65 -5.16 -28.55
N TYR A 38 6.10 -4.81 -29.76
CA TYR A 38 7.47 -4.36 -30.01
C TYR A 38 7.81 -3.06 -29.26
N ILE A 39 6.96 -2.03 -29.37
CA ILE A 39 7.17 -0.75 -28.67
C ILE A 39 7.13 -0.94 -27.15
N ARG A 40 6.25 -1.82 -26.64
CA ARG A 40 6.22 -2.15 -25.21
C ARG A 40 7.54 -2.81 -24.77
N ARG A 41 8.10 -3.73 -25.55
CA ARG A 41 9.42 -4.33 -25.27
C ARG A 41 10.55 -3.30 -25.31
N LEU A 42 10.49 -2.36 -26.25
CA LEU A 42 11.46 -1.26 -26.35
C LEU A 42 11.43 -0.36 -25.10
N LEU A 43 10.23 0.05 -24.67
CA LEU A 43 10.03 0.91 -23.49
C LEU A 43 10.39 0.21 -22.16
N GLN A 44 10.29 -1.12 -22.10
CA GLN A 44 10.65 -1.91 -20.92
C GLN A 44 12.15 -2.24 -20.84
N ASN A 45 12.92 -1.99 -21.90
CA ASN A 45 14.33 -2.32 -21.94
C ASN A 45 15.12 -1.41 -20.96
N PRO A 46 15.92 -1.97 -20.03
CA PRO A 46 16.75 -1.17 -19.13
C PRO A 46 17.74 -0.26 -19.87
N LEU A 47 18.20 -0.65 -21.08
CA LEU A 47 19.08 0.18 -21.89
C LEU A 47 18.39 1.47 -22.35
N PHE A 48 17.12 1.39 -22.74
CA PHE A 48 16.34 2.58 -23.13
C PHE A 48 16.22 3.54 -21.95
N ASN A 49 15.91 3.04 -20.75
CA ASN A 49 15.86 3.85 -19.54
C ASN A 49 17.20 4.50 -19.21
N SER A 50 18.32 3.78 -19.32
CA SER A 50 19.66 4.34 -19.11
C SER A 50 20.01 5.41 -20.14
N ILE A 51 19.65 5.23 -21.42
CA ILE A 51 19.84 6.25 -22.46
C ILE A 51 19.06 7.52 -22.11
N MET A 52 17.79 7.38 -21.72
CA MET A 52 16.96 8.52 -21.33
C MET A 52 17.52 9.27 -20.11
N ILE A 53 17.99 8.54 -19.10
CA ILE A 53 18.66 9.12 -17.93
C ILE A 53 19.92 9.89 -18.36
N SER A 54 20.75 9.32 -19.23
CA SER A 54 21.95 9.99 -19.74
C SER A 54 21.63 11.27 -20.49
N ILE A 55 20.56 11.29 -21.31
CA ILE A 55 20.11 12.49 -22.02
C ILE A 55 19.63 13.56 -21.04
N ILE A 56 18.88 13.19 -19.99
CA ILE A 56 18.43 14.13 -18.95
C ILE A 56 19.64 14.71 -18.18
N SER A 57 20.60 13.87 -17.81
CA SER A 57 21.82 14.31 -17.12
C SER A 57 22.67 15.24 -17.99
N LEU A 58 22.83 14.93 -19.28
CA LEU A 58 23.54 15.80 -20.22
C LEU A 58 22.84 17.15 -20.39
N ASN A 59 21.51 17.14 -20.49
CA ASN A 59 20.68 18.34 -20.55
C ASN A 59 20.84 19.23 -19.30
N ALA A 60 20.92 18.62 -18.11
CA ALA A 60 21.17 19.35 -16.87
C ALA A 60 22.54 20.05 -16.89
N VAL A 61 23.58 19.40 -17.43
CA VAL A 61 24.91 20.00 -17.59
C VAL A 61 24.85 21.16 -18.58
N PHE A 62 24.18 21.01 -19.72
CA PHE A 62 24.02 22.11 -20.69
C PHE A 62 23.30 23.31 -20.10
N LEU A 63 22.23 23.10 -19.32
CA LEU A 63 21.54 24.19 -18.63
C LEU A 63 22.44 24.90 -17.60
N GLY A 64 23.27 24.14 -16.88
CA GLY A 64 24.26 24.70 -15.97
C GLY A 64 25.30 25.58 -16.68
N LEU A 65 25.77 25.15 -17.85
CA LEU A 65 26.71 25.91 -18.67
C LEU A 65 26.08 27.16 -19.29
N GLU A 66 24.80 27.11 -19.65
CA GLU A 66 24.06 28.26 -20.20
C GLU A 66 23.88 29.40 -19.18
N THR A 67 23.93 29.08 -17.88
CA THR A 67 23.76 30.07 -16.80
C THR A 67 24.97 31.01 -16.69
N ASP A 68 26.14 30.64 -17.23
CA ASP A 68 27.32 31.50 -17.27
C ASP A 68 27.23 32.54 -18.41
N TYR A 69 27.27 33.82 -18.04
CA TYR A 69 27.26 34.94 -18.98
C TYR A 69 28.43 34.90 -19.99
N ALA A 70 29.56 34.27 -19.65
CA ALA A 70 30.73 34.19 -20.51
C ALA A 70 30.55 33.24 -21.71
N ILE A 71 29.69 32.22 -21.60
CA ILE A 71 29.53 31.15 -22.61
C ILE A 71 28.40 31.48 -23.61
N LYS A 72 27.87 32.71 -23.57
CA LYS A 72 26.76 33.17 -24.42
C LYS A 72 27.06 33.17 -25.92
N LEU A 73 28.33 33.02 -26.33
CA LEU A 73 28.73 32.91 -27.75
C LEU A 73 28.34 31.56 -28.39
N LEU A 74 28.15 30.50 -27.58
CA LEU A 74 27.72 29.17 -28.03
C LEU A 74 26.19 28.99 -28.06
N PHE A 75 25.44 30.09 -27.91
CA PHE A 75 23.97 30.11 -27.77
C PHE A 75 23.22 29.34 -28.87
N PHE A 76 23.70 29.37 -30.11
CA PHE A 76 23.06 28.63 -31.21
C PHE A 76 23.14 27.11 -31.03
N SER A 77 24.28 26.60 -30.54
CA SER A 77 24.47 25.16 -30.30
C SER A 77 23.58 24.65 -29.18
N PHE A 78 23.38 25.45 -28.12
CA PHE A 78 22.51 25.07 -27.00
C PHE A 78 21.03 25.05 -27.39
N GLN A 79 20.58 26.02 -28.18
CA GLN A 79 19.19 26.03 -28.69
C GLN A 79 18.86 24.81 -29.55
N LEU A 80 19.80 24.38 -30.40
CA LEU A 80 19.64 23.16 -31.19
C LEU A 80 19.61 21.91 -30.30
N ALA A 81 20.48 21.83 -29.29
CA ALA A 81 20.49 20.73 -28.35
C ALA A 81 19.17 20.63 -27.57
N ASP A 82 18.63 21.75 -27.09
CA ASP A 82 17.34 21.79 -26.39
C ASP A 82 16.18 21.32 -27.28
N LEU A 83 16.16 21.77 -28.54
CA LEU A 83 15.14 21.33 -29.50
C LEU A 83 15.19 19.81 -29.74
N ILE A 84 16.40 19.26 -29.88
CA ILE A 84 16.60 17.81 -30.02
C ILE A 84 16.10 17.08 -28.78
N ILE A 85 16.44 17.55 -27.59
CA ILE A 85 16.03 16.91 -26.32
C ILE A 85 14.51 16.93 -26.15
N ILE A 86 13.86 18.06 -26.45
CA ILE A 86 12.39 18.17 -26.40
C ILE A 86 11.73 17.25 -27.43
N SER A 87 12.31 17.13 -28.62
CA SER A 87 11.83 16.18 -29.65
C SER A 87 11.91 14.73 -29.18
N ILE A 88 13.01 14.34 -28.52
CA ILE A 88 13.18 13.01 -27.92
C ILE A 88 12.12 12.78 -26.83
N TYR A 89 11.89 13.77 -25.97
CA TYR A 89 10.88 13.67 -24.90
C TYR A 89 9.46 13.55 -25.45
N THR A 90 9.15 14.28 -26.53
CA THR A 90 7.86 14.23 -27.20
C THR A 90 7.64 12.87 -27.84
N THR A 91 8.64 12.35 -28.57
CA THR A 91 8.58 11.05 -29.22
C THR A 91 8.32 9.94 -28.20
N GLU A 92 9.02 9.97 -27.06
CA GLU A 92 8.80 9.00 -26.00
C GLU A 92 7.37 9.04 -25.42
N ILE A 93 6.84 10.23 -25.13
CA ILE A 93 5.47 10.38 -24.61
C ILE A 93 4.46 9.88 -25.64
N LEU A 94 4.66 10.18 -26.93
CA LEU A 94 3.83 9.67 -28.02
C LEU A 94 3.87 8.13 -28.08
N LEU A 95 5.04 7.51 -27.92
CA LEU A 95 5.19 6.05 -27.88
C LEU A 95 4.47 5.44 -26.67
N LYS A 96 4.61 6.02 -25.47
CA LYS A 96 3.90 5.57 -24.26
C LYS A 96 2.38 5.71 -24.41
N PHE A 97 1.92 6.84 -24.94
CA PHE A 97 0.52 7.12 -25.19
C PHE A 97 -0.08 6.16 -26.23
N TYR A 98 0.69 5.85 -27.28
CA TYR A 98 0.26 4.90 -28.31
C TYR A 98 0.08 3.48 -27.74
N VAL A 99 0.99 2.99 -26.89
CA VAL A 99 0.91 1.63 -26.31
C VAL A 99 -0.29 1.45 -25.38
N ASP A 100 -0.61 2.45 -24.55
CA ASP A 100 -1.71 2.31 -23.57
C ASP A 100 -2.36 3.67 -23.24
N PRO A 101 -3.24 4.19 -24.11
CA PRO A 101 -3.79 5.54 -23.95
C PRO A 101 -4.69 5.69 -22.71
N LEU A 102 -5.42 4.65 -22.32
CA LEU A 102 -6.39 4.72 -21.22
C LEU A 102 -5.70 4.62 -19.86
N ASN A 103 -4.74 3.70 -19.69
CA ASN A 103 -4.00 3.63 -18.43
C ASN A 103 -2.92 4.70 -18.32
N TYR A 104 -2.50 5.31 -19.44
CA TYR A 104 -1.54 6.41 -19.43
C TYR A 104 -2.00 7.55 -18.53
N TRP A 105 -3.24 8.03 -18.69
CA TRP A 105 -3.81 9.13 -17.88
C TRP A 105 -4.08 8.77 -16.42
N ARG A 106 -4.20 7.47 -16.09
CA ARG A 106 -4.43 7.03 -14.70
C ARG A 106 -3.15 7.01 -13.86
N SER A 107 -1.98 6.96 -14.50
CA SER A 107 -0.69 6.96 -13.80
C SER A 107 -0.24 8.39 -13.49
N GLY A 108 -0.12 8.73 -12.20
CA GLY A 108 0.34 10.04 -11.77
C GLY A 108 1.74 10.44 -12.31
N TYR A 109 2.62 9.45 -12.52
CA TYR A 109 3.96 9.68 -13.10
C TYR A 109 3.91 10.05 -14.59
N ASN A 110 2.96 9.46 -15.33
CA ASN A 110 2.79 9.78 -16.74
C ASN A 110 2.17 11.17 -16.91
N LEU A 111 1.24 11.55 -16.01
CA LEU A 111 0.71 12.92 -15.97
C LEU A 111 1.83 13.94 -15.66
N PHE A 112 2.73 13.60 -14.73
CA PHE A 112 3.91 14.41 -14.44
C PHE A 112 4.81 14.59 -15.67
N ASP A 113 5.09 13.52 -16.43
CA ASP A 113 5.87 13.60 -17.67
C ASP A 113 5.24 14.57 -18.69
N VAL A 114 3.90 14.55 -18.83
CA VAL A 114 3.17 15.49 -19.71
C VAL A 114 3.26 16.93 -19.22
N LEU A 115 3.13 17.16 -17.91
CA LEU A 115 3.27 18.50 -17.32
C LEU A 115 4.67 19.06 -17.55
N VAL A 116 5.70 18.24 -17.37
CA VAL A 116 7.09 18.63 -17.65
C VAL A 116 7.28 18.96 -19.14
N LEU A 117 6.70 18.16 -20.05
CA LEU A 117 6.76 18.45 -21.47
C LEU A 117 6.07 19.78 -21.80
N PHE A 118 4.90 20.05 -21.22
CA PHE A 118 4.17 21.30 -21.42
C PHE A 118 5.01 22.51 -20.99
N ILE A 119 5.65 22.45 -19.82
CA ILE A 119 6.56 23.51 -19.33
C ILE A 119 7.74 23.70 -20.29
N ALA A 120 8.29 22.62 -20.83
CA ALA A 120 9.40 22.69 -21.79
C ALA A 120 9.01 23.35 -23.13
N TYR A 121 7.73 23.30 -23.52
CA TYR A 121 7.23 23.95 -24.73
C TYR A 121 6.91 25.44 -24.56
N LEU A 122 6.67 25.94 -23.34
CA LEU A 122 6.31 27.34 -23.07
C LEU A 122 7.20 28.39 -23.77
N PRO A 123 8.54 28.27 -23.78
CA PRO A 123 9.42 29.26 -24.43
C PRO A 123 9.21 29.35 -25.94
N TYR A 124 8.81 28.26 -26.59
CA TYR A 124 8.61 28.24 -28.04
C TYR A 124 7.26 28.85 -28.45
N THR A 125 6.31 28.96 -27.52
CA THR A 125 4.99 29.54 -27.76
C THR A 125 4.94 31.06 -27.59
N ILE A 126 5.91 31.65 -26.90
CA ILE A 126 5.96 33.08 -26.60
C ILE A 126 6.91 33.77 -27.58
N ASP A 127 6.41 34.78 -28.28
CA ASP A 127 7.23 35.56 -29.21
C ASP A 127 8.30 36.35 -28.43
N LYS A 128 9.56 36.18 -28.83
CA LYS A 128 10.74 36.81 -28.20
C LYS A 128 10.80 38.32 -28.44
N ASN A 129 10.02 38.82 -29.39
CA ASN A 129 10.14 40.20 -29.89
C ASN A 129 9.41 41.26 -29.06
N ASP A 130 8.60 40.88 -28.08
CA ASP A 130 7.83 41.84 -27.30
C ASP A 130 8.55 42.25 -25.99
N ILE A 131 8.93 43.52 -25.89
CA ILE A 131 9.77 44.08 -24.82
C ILE A 131 9.09 43.96 -23.44
N LYS A 132 7.74 43.96 -23.39
CA LYS A 132 6.98 43.78 -22.15
C LYS A 132 7.12 42.37 -21.56
N HIS A 133 7.55 41.40 -22.37
CA HIS A 133 7.69 40.01 -21.95
C HIS A 133 9.11 39.63 -21.51
N TYR A 134 10.09 40.53 -21.51
CA TYR A 134 11.47 40.20 -21.09
C TYR A 134 11.56 39.62 -19.67
N ARG A 135 10.84 40.20 -18.69
CA ARG A 135 10.81 39.66 -17.32
C ARG A 135 10.16 38.28 -17.26
N THR A 136 9.04 38.11 -17.96
CA THR A 136 8.31 36.84 -18.04
C THR A 136 9.13 35.78 -18.75
N TRP A 137 9.88 36.15 -19.79
CA TRP A 137 10.78 35.30 -20.54
C TRP A 137 11.88 34.71 -19.66
N ASN A 138 12.52 35.53 -18.81
CA ASN A 138 13.54 35.06 -17.88
C ASN A 138 12.98 34.07 -16.85
N ILE A 139 11.78 34.32 -16.33
CA ILE A 139 11.09 33.41 -15.41
C ILE A 139 10.79 32.07 -16.11
N ILE A 140 10.29 32.12 -17.35
CA ILE A 140 9.96 30.92 -18.13
C ILE A 140 11.22 30.11 -18.47
N ASN A 141 12.34 30.77 -18.79
CA ASN A 141 13.62 30.09 -18.97
C ASN A 141 14.07 29.38 -17.69
N GLY A 142 13.88 30.01 -16.52
CA GLY A 142 14.11 29.35 -15.24
C GLY A 142 13.25 28.10 -15.03
N PHE A 143 11.96 28.17 -15.39
CA PHE A 143 11.06 27.02 -15.30
C PHE A 143 11.45 25.84 -16.20
N GLN A 144 12.21 26.06 -17.27
CA GLN A 144 12.73 24.97 -18.08
C GLN A 144 13.65 24.03 -17.28
N ALA A 145 14.29 24.50 -16.21
CA ALA A 145 15.07 23.65 -15.31
C ALA A 145 14.23 22.50 -14.72
N LEU A 146 12.91 22.67 -14.62
CA LEU A 146 12.00 21.62 -14.17
C LEU A 146 12.03 20.38 -15.07
N LYS A 147 12.52 20.47 -16.32
CA LYS A 147 12.72 19.30 -17.19
C LYS A 147 13.67 18.25 -16.59
N ILE A 148 14.57 18.67 -15.69
CA ILE A 148 15.45 17.77 -14.94
C ILE A 148 14.65 16.84 -14.02
N LEU A 149 13.49 17.29 -13.51
CA LEU A 149 12.61 16.49 -12.67
C LEU A 149 12.10 15.24 -13.40
N LYS A 150 12.13 15.21 -14.73
CA LYS A 150 11.82 14.00 -15.51
C LYS A 150 12.66 12.79 -15.09
N LEU A 151 13.83 12.99 -14.49
CA LEU A 151 14.66 11.94 -13.90
C LEU A 151 13.91 11.08 -12.87
N ILE A 152 12.97 11.69 -12.13
CA ILE A 152 12.09 11.01 -11.17
C ILE A 152 11.33 9.88 -11.85
N SER A 153 10.85 10.10 -13.07
CA SER A 153 10.08 9.11 -13.81
C SER A 153 10.91 7.93 -14.29
N TYR A 154 12.24 7.93 -14.22
CA TYR A 154 13.05 6.76 -14.60
C TYR A 154 13.71 6.09 -13.41
N ASN A 155 14.16 6.86 -12.43
CA ASN A 155 14.84 6.31 -11.28
C ASN A 155 13.83 5.74 -10.27
N ARG A 156 13.83 4.41 -10.11
CA ARG A 156 12.98 3.71 -9.14
C ARG A 156 13.19 4.22 -7.70
N GLY A 157 14.41 4.58 -7.33
CA GLY A 157 14.73 5.16 -6.02
C GLY A 157 14.04 6.51 -5.82
N MET A 158 14.08 7.40 -6.81
CA MET A 158 13.41 8.71 -6.76
C MET A 158 11.89 8.58 -6.67
N ARG A 159 11.30 7.64 -7.42
CA ARG A 159 9.86 7.33 -7.29
C ARG A 159 9.51 6.85 -5.89
N SER A 160 10.35 6.00 -5.28
CA SER A 160 10.16 5.52 -3.91
C SER A 160 10.20 6.66 -2.91
N LEU A 161 11.17 7.58 -3.04
CA LEU A 161 11.29 8.75 -2.17
C LEU A 161 10.06 9.65 -2.27
N ILE A 162 9.62 9.98 -3.48
CA ILE A 162 8.45 10.85 -3.68
C ILE A 162 7.15 10.18 -3.23
N THR A 163 7.02 8.86 -3.40
CA THR A 163 5.89 8.11 -2.86
C THR A 163 5.85 8.19 -1.34
N ALA A 164 6.99 8.01 -0.67
CA ALA A 164 7.10 8.11 0.79
C ALA A 164 6.82 9.54 1.30
N LEU A 165 7.35 10.56 0.60
CA LEU A 165 7.03 11.97 0.90
C LEU A 165 5.53 12.24 0.73
N GLY A 166 4.92 11.76 -0.36
CA GLY A 166 3.49 11.92 -0.62
C GLY A 166 2.60 11.24 0.41
N GLN A 167 3.02 10.08 0.94
CA GLN A 167 2.34 9.43 2.06
C GLN A 167 2.41 10.29 3.32
N THR A 168 3.57 10.89 3.61
CA THR A 168 3.74 11.78 4.75
C THR A 168 2.84 13.01 4.63
N VAL A 169 2.78 13.65 3.45
CA VAL A 169 1.93 14.83 3.23
C VAL A 169 0.45 14.54 3.56
N LYS A 170 -0.06 13.35 3.19
CA LYS A 170 -1.45 12.98 3.51
C LYS A 170 -1.71 12.95 5.02
N THR A 171 -0.73 12.52 5.81
CA THR A 171 -0.83 12.50 7.27
C THR A 171 -0.87 13.90 7.87
N VAL A 172 -0.08 14.82 7.33
CA VAL A 172 0.11 16.16 7.93
C VAL A 172 -0.69 17.28 7.30
N ILE A 173 -1.46 17.00 6.25
CA ILE A 173 -2.29 18.01 5.56
C ILE A 173 -3.21 18.76 6.53
N TYR A 174 -3.82 18.07 7.50
CA TYR A 174 -4.74 18.70 8.46
C TYR A 174 -4.02 19.66 9.41
N VAL A 175 -2.80 19.33 9.83
CA VAL A 175 -2.00 20.20 10.69
C VAL A 175 -1.50 21.42 9.92
N LEU A 176 -1.13 21.24 8.64
CA LEU A 176 -0.77 22.36 7.76
C LEU A 176 -1.95 23.31 7.51
N VAL A 177 -3.17 22.77 7.32
CA VAL A 177 -4.39 23.59 7.20
C VAL A 177 -4.67 24.35 8.50
N LEU A 178 -4.51 23.70 9.66
CA LEU A 178 -4.65 24.36 10.96
C LEU A 178 -3.62 25.48 11.15
N LEU A 179 -2.37 25.26 10.75
CA LEU A 179 -1.32 26.27 10.80
C LEU A 179 -1.62 27.44 9.85
N PHE A 180 -2.09 27.16 8.63
CA PHE A 180 -2.51 28.19 7.69
C PHE A 180 -3.66 29.03 8.24
N LEU A 181 -4.65 28.40 8.87
CA LEU A 181 -5.76 29.10 9.53
C LEU A 181 -5.27 29.98 10.69
N LEU A 182 -4.35 29.47 11.52
CA LEU A 182 -3.72 30.27 12.58
C LEU A 182 -3.01 31.50 11.99
N MET A 183 -2.18 31.31 10.95
CA MET A 183 -1.52 32.42 10.25
C MET A 183 -2.53 33.41 9.67
N PHE A 184 -3.63 32.93 9.09
CA PHE A 184 -4.65 33.80 8.52
C PHE A 184 -5.32 34.69 9.58
N ILE A 185 -5.65 34.14 10.75
CA ILE A 185 -6.22 34.90 11.87
C ILE A 185 -5.21 35.95 12.35
N PHE A 186 -3.96 35.54 12.60
CA PHE A 186 -2.91 36.45 13.04
C PHE A 186 -2.54 37.50 11.97
N ALA A 187 -2.71 37.19 10.68
CA ALA A 187 -2.46 38.12 9.59
C ALA A 187 -3.45 39.28 9.62
N ILE A 188 -4.74 38.99 9.83
CA ILE A 188 -5.78 40.01 9.96
C ILE A 188 -5.58 40.82 11.24
N LEU A 189 -5.22 40.16 12.35
CA LEU A 189 -4.94 40.86 13.61
C LEU A 189 -3.73 41.79 13.48
N GLY A 190 -2.61 41.31 12.92
CA GLY A 190 -1.43 42.14 12.76
C GLY A 190 -1.61 43.25 11.73
N TYR A 191 -2.40 43.04 10.66
CA TYR A 191 -2.84 44.12 9.78
C TYR A 191 -3.62 45.19 10.56
N GLY A 192 -4.57 44.79 11.41
CA GLY A 192 -5.36 45.73 12.20
C GLY A 192 -4.58 46.45 13.31
N LEU A 193 -3.52 45.82 13.86
CA LEU A 193 -2.73 46.37 14.96
C LEU A 193 -1.51 47.17 14.50
N TYR A 194 -0.87 46.74 13.41
CA TYR A 194 0.43 47.24 12.96
C TYR A 194 0.42 47.67 11.49
N GLY A 195 -0.69 47.54 10.76
CA GLY A 195 -0.75 47.83 9.32
C GLY A 195 -1.07 49.27 8.95
N ASP A 196 -1.09 50.21 9.91
CA ASP A 196 -1.34 51.63 9.63
C ASP A 196 -0.28 52.20 8.65
N PRO A 197 -0.68 52.78 7.51
CA PRO A 197 0.25 53.38 6.54
C PRO A 197 1.11 54.52 7.10
N GLU A 198 0.62 55.28 8.08
CA GLU A 198 1.32 56.49 8.56
C GLU A 198 2.18 56.23 9.81
N THR A 199 1.68 55.43 10.74
CA THR A 199 2.34 55.17 12.04
C THR A 199 2.80 53.72 12.23
N GLY A 200 2.30 52.81 11.40
CA GLY A 200 2.54 51.38 11.49
C GLY A 200 3.70 50.87 10.64
N ASP A 201 3.70 49.56 10.46
CA ASP A 201 4.60 48.82 9.61
C ASP A 201 3.90 48.36 8.33
N SER A 202 3.74 49.30 7.40
CA SER A 202 3.13 49.02 6.10
C SER A 202 3.92 48.00 5.26
N LYS A 203 5.20 47.75 5.54
CA LYS A 203 6.02 46.80 4.77
C LYS A 203 5.61 45.36 5.08
N ASN A 204 5.51 45.04 6.37
CA ASN A 204 5.18 43.70 6.83
C ASN A 204 3.66 43.49 7.00
N TRP A 205 2.93 44.52 7.44
CA TRP A 205 1.51 44.42 7.79
C TRP A 205 0.59 45.25 6.91
N GLY A 206 1.08 45.90 5.84
CA GLY A 206 0.25 46.80 5.02
C GLY A 206 -0.74 46.11 4.08
N ASN A 207 -0.64 44.80 3.88
CA ASN A 207 -1.65 44.01 3.19
C ASN A 207 -1.60 42.55 3.67
N LEU A 208 -2.65 41.78 3.36
CA LEU A 208 -2.78 40.39 3.79
C LEU A 208 -1.63 39.49 3.29
N ALA A 209 -1.12 39.69 2.07
CA ALA A 209 -0.05 38.88 1.52
C ALA A 209 1.29 39.14 2.22
N SER A 210 1.62 40.40 2.47
CA SER A 210 2.77 40.80 3.29
C SER A 210 2.67 40.22 4.69
N ALA A 211 1.50 40.32 5.34
CA ALA A 211 1.29 39.82 6.69
C ALA A 211 1.44 38.29 6.78
N LEU A 212 0.90 37.56 5.79
CA LEU A 212 1.08 36.11 5.69
C LEU A 212 2.56 35.73 5.47
N PHE A 213 3.31 36.51 4.67
CA PHE A 213 4.74 36.28 4.47
C PHE A 213 5.54 36.52 5.76
N THR A 214 5.25 37.59 6.49
CA THR A 214 5.86 37.87 7.80
C THR A 214 5.58 36.75 8.79
N LEU A 215 4.33 36.28 8.89
CA LEU A 215 3.97 35.17 9.78
C LEU A 215 4.60 33.84 9.36
N PHE A 216 4.83 33.62 8.06
CA PHE A 216 5.60 32.48 7.58
C PHE A 216 7.06 32.51 8.07
N CYS A 217 7.73 33.67 8.04
CA CYS A 217 9.08 33.80 8.62
C CYS A 217 9.06 33.61 10.16
N LEU A 218 8.03 34.15 10.83
CA LEU A 218 7.89 34.02 12.28
C LEU A 218 7.61 32.57 12.72
N VAL A 219 6.87 31.77 11.94
CA VAL A 219 6.60 30.37 12.31
C VAL A 219 7.87 29.52 12.28
N THR A 220 8.81 29.85 11.38
CA THR A 220 10.13 29.22 11.32
C THR A 220 11.12 29.80 12.32
N VAL A 221 10.68 30.78 13.13
CA VAL A 221 11.52 31.50 14.10
C VAL A 221 12.73 32.16 13.41
N ASP A 222 12.54 32.59 12.16
CA ASP A 222 13.59 33.21 11.35
C ASP A 222 13.46 34.74 11.39
N GLY A 223 14.57 35.43 11.66
CA GLY A 223 14.62 36.89 11.70
C GLY A 223 13.71 37.61 12.71
N TRP A 224 13.10 36.88 13.66
CA TRP A 224 12.06 37.45 14.54
C TRP A 224 12.58 38.54 15.49
N THR A 225 13.86 38.49 15.90
CA THR A 225 14.47 39.49 16.78
C THR A 225 14.62 40.83 16.08
N ASP A 226 15.06 40.82 14.83
CA ASP A 226 15.26 42.03 14.03
C ASP A 226 13.92 42.68 13.68
N PHE A 227 12.94 41.84 13.31
CA PHE A 227 11.56 42.26 13.13
C PHE A 227 10.98 42.91 14.40
N GLN A 228 11.18 42.28 15.56
CA GLN A 228 10.69 42.81 16.84
C GLN A 228 11.38 44.12 17.22
N ASN A 229 12.68 44.25 16.95
CA ASN A 229 13.42 45.49 17.17
C ASN A 229 12.88 46.64 16.31
N GLU A 230 12.48 46.38 15.06
CA GLU A 230 11.86 47.39 14.19
C GLU A 230 10.51 47.88 14.76
N LEU A 231 9.67 46.98 15.26
CA LEU A 231 8.40 47.33 15.90
C LEU A 231 8.58 48.06 17.24
N ASP A 232 9.59 47.68 18.02
CA ASP A 232 9.92 48.33 19.29
C ASP A 232 10.39 49.78 19.07
N GLN A 233 11.19 50.02 18.03
CA GLN A 233 11.63 51.37 17.64
C GLN A 233 10.45 52.28 17.23
N ARG A 234 9.37 51.69 16.72
CA ARG A 234 8.12 52.41 16.39
C ARG A 234 7.19 52.60 17.60
N GLY A 235 7.57 52.15 18.79
CA GLY A 235 6.80 52.33 20.01
C GLY A 235 5.73 51.26 20.27
N PHE A 236 5.68 50.19 19.47
CA PHE A 236 4.70 49.10 19.64
C PHE A 236 5.13 48.09 20.70
N SER A 237 5.22 48.47 21.98
CA SER A 237 5.69 47.55 23.04
C SER A 237 4.82 46.30 23.24
N ALA A 238 3.52 46.36 22.91
CA ALA A 238 2.61 45.21 22.96
C ALA A 238 2.89 44.16 21.86
N SER A 239 3.65 44.52 20.81
CA SER A 239 3.99 43.61 19.72
C SER A 239 4.88 42.44 20.15
N ARG A 240 5.69 42.62 21.20
CA ARG A 240 6.49 41.52 21.79
C ARG A 240 5.62 40.35 22.20
N ALA A 241 4.52 40.63 22.91
CA ALA A 241 3.60 39.60 23.36
C ALA A 241 2.91 38.91 22.16
N PHE A 242 2.48 39.69 21.17
CA PHE A 242 1.88 39.16 19.94
C PHE A 242 2.83 38.20 19.20
N THR A 243 4.07 38.63 18.95
CA THR A 243 5.10 37.84 18.26
C THR A 243 5.46 36.58 19.04
N ILE A 244 5.69 36.69 20.36
CA ILE A 244 6.04 35.55 21.21
C ILE A 244 4.89 34.53 21.27
N VAL A 245 3.65 34.97 21.44
CA VAL A 245 2.48 34.07 21.46
C VAL A 245 2.33 33.35 20.13
N PHE A 246 2.48 34.06 19.01
CA PHE A 246 2.42 33.43 17.69
C PHE A 246 3.54 32.40 17.50
N ILE A 247 4.79 32.73 17.85
CA ILE A 247 5.93 31.81 17.77
C ILE A 247 5.68 30.56 18.62
N LEU A 248 5.21 30.72 19.86
CA LEU A 248 4.92 29.59 20.76
C LEU A 248 3.83 28.69 20.19
N LEU A 249 2.73 29.27 19.68
CA LEU A 249 1.65 28.51 19.05
C LEU A 249 2.12 27.80 17.76
N GLY A 250 2.87 28.51 16.91
CA GLY A 250 3.43 27.98 15.67
C GLY A 250 4.39 26.82 15.94
N PHE A 251 5.30 27.00 16.89
CA PHE A 251 6.24 25.97 17.32
C PHE A 251 5.52 24.76 17.93
N PHE A 252 4.51 24.99 18.78
CA PHE A 252 3.69 23.90 19.32
C PHE A 252 3.00 23.10 18.21
N LEU A 253 2.38 23.77 17.23
CA LEU A 253 1.77 23.09 16.09
C LEU A 253 2.79 22.31 15.25
N PHE A 254 3.94 22.89 14.95
CA PHE A 254 5.00 22.24 14.18
C PHE A 254 5.63 21.05 14.93
N PHE A 255 5.82 21.17 16.24
CA PHE A 255 6.33 20.10 17.07
C PHE A 255 5.32 18.95 17.17
N ASN A 256 4.03 19.26 17.37
CA ASN A 256 2.96 18.27 17.36
C ASN A 256 2.82 17.58 16.00
N MET A 257 3.02 18.31 14.90
CA MET A 257 3.10 17.75 13.54
C MET A 257 4.20 16.69 13.45
N SER A 258 5.40 17.04 13.92
CA SER A 258 6.58 16.16 13.88
C SER A 258 6.39 14.92 14.74
N ILE A 259 5.87 15.09 15.97
CA ILE A 259 5.50 13.98 16.85
C ILE A 259 4.44 13.10 16.19
N GLY A 260 3.41 13.68 15.58
CA GLY A 260 2.35 12.93 14.91
C GLY A 260 2.88 12.03 13.79
N VAL A 261 3.79 12.54 12.95
CA VAL A 261 4.45 11.75 11.89
C VAL A 261 5.32 10.65 12.48
N VAL A 262 6.10 10.96 13.53
CA VAL A 262 6.96 9.96 14.18
C VAL A 262 6.13 8.86 14.83
N ILE A 263 5.06 9.21 15.57
CA ILE A 263 4.15 8.24 16.19
C ILE A 263 3.48 7.38 15.11
N MET A 264 3.01 7.98 14.01
CA MET A 264 2.38 7.20 12.94
C MET A 264 3.36 6.19 12.34
N ASN A 265 4.61 6.59 12.08
CA ASN A 265 5.64 5.68 11.58
C ASN A 265 5.99 4.58 12.59
N ILE A 266 6.11 4.92 13.88
CA ILE A 266 6.37 3.94 14.94
C ILE A 266 5.21 2.97 15.07
N GLN A 267 3.98 3.47 15.05
CA GLN A 267 2.78 2.64 15.16
C GLN A 267 2.63 1.71 13.97
N ASP A 268 2.86 2.20 12.75
CA ASP A 268 2.76 1.39 11.53
C ASP A 268 3.86 0.31 11.49
N SER A 269 5.09 0.66 11.88
CA SER A 269 6.20 -0.29 12.04
C SER A 269 5.89 -1.36 13.10
N THR A 270 5.36 -0.94 14.27
CA THR A 270 4.98 -1.86 15.36
C THR A 270 3.86 -2.80 14.94
N GLN A 271 2.83 -2.29 14.25
CA GLN A 271 1.75 -3.12 13.74
C GLN A 271 2.22 -4.12 12.67
N ASN A 272 3.11 -3.70 11.78
CA ASN A 272 3.68 -4.61 10.77
C ASN A 272 4.48 -5.73 11.45
N TYR A 273 5.31 -5.40 12.44
CA TYR A 273 6.06 -6.37 13.23
C TYR A 273 5.15 -7.36 13.98
N GLU A 274 4.08 -6.88 14.62
CA GLU A 274 3.09 -7.75 15.27
C GLU A 274 2.37 -8.67 14.29
N ARG A 275 2.04 -8.18 13.09
CA ARG A 275 1.41 -8.99 12.03
C ARG A 275 2.35 -10.09 11.55
N GLU A 276 3.63 -9.78 11.35
CA GLU A 276 4.65 -10.75 10.97
C GLU A 276 4.82 -11.84 12.04
N LEU A 277 4.94 -11.44 13.32
CA LEU A 277 5.00 -12.37 14.45
C LEU A 277 3.78 -13.29 14.53
N LYS A 278 2.57 -12.77 14.30
CA LYS A 278 1.34 -13.56 14.28
C LYS A 278 1.33 -14.54 13.11
N ALA A 279 1.74 -14.09 11.92
CA ALA A 279 1.83 -14.94 10.73
C ALA A 279 2.87 -16.06 10.91
N GLU A 280 4.03 -15.76 11.50
CA GLU A 280 5.07 -16.75 11.80
C GLU A 280 4.56 -17.80 12.79
N LYS A 281 3.91 -17.38 13.89
CA LYS A 281 3.30 -18.30 14.86
C LYS A 281 2.23 -19.19 14.22
N GLN A 282 1.40 -18.64 13.35
CA GLN A 282 0.38 -19.40 12.62
C GLN A 282 1.01 -20.40 11.64
N ALA A 283 2.06 -20.00 10.91
CA ALA A 283 2.78 -20.89 10.01
C ALA A 283 3.44 -22.07 10.77
N VAL A 284 4.07 -21.79 11.92
CA VAL A 284 4.63 -22.84 12.78
C VAL A 284 3.55 -23.78 13.30
N LEU A 285 2.40 -23.24 13.75
CA LEU A 285 1.30 -24.07 14.22
C LEU A 285 0.70 -24.93 13.10
N GLN A 286 0.54 -24.37 11.90
CA GLN A 286 0.07 -25.11 10.72
C GLN A 286 1.05 -26.21 10.31
N ALA A 287 2.36 -25.93 10.30
CA ALA A 287 3.37 -26.94 10.02
C ALA A 287 3.35 -28.07 11.06
N LYS A 288 3.18 -27.75 12.35
CA LYS A 288 2.98 -28.76 13.41
C LYS A 288 1.70 -29.59 13.18
N LYS A 289 0.57 -28.95 12.84
CA LYS A 289 -0.70 -29.64 12.54
C LYS A 289 -0.52 -30.62 11.37
N GLN A 290 0.15 -30.20 10.30
CA GLN A 290 0.43 -31.04 9.14
C GLN A 290 1.36 -32.21 9.45
N ALA A 291 2.42 -31.98 10.24
CA ALA A 291 3.35 -33.06 10.63
C ALA A 291 2.66 -34.12 11.50
N ILE A 292 1.76 -33.72 12.41
CA ILE A 292 0.98 -34.66 13.22
C ILE A 292 0.03 -35.47 12.34
N LEU A 293 -0.70 -34.83 11.43
CA LEU A 293 -1.61 -35.52 10.50
C LEU A 293 -0.86 -36.52 9.61
N GLN A 294 0.34 -36.17 9.12
CA GLN A 294 1.17 -37.10 8.35
C GLN A 294 1.57 -38.32 9.17
N ARG A 295 2.03 -38.13 10.42
CA ARG A 295 2.35 -39.26 11.31
C ARG A 295 1.14 -40.16 11.57
N GLN A 296 -0.03 -39.58 11.84
CA GLN A 296 -1.26 -40.35 12.05
C GLN A 296 -1.64 -41.15 10.79
N GLN A 297 -1.51 -40.57 9.60
CA GLN A 297 -1.79 -41.26 8.35
C GLN A 297 -0.82 -42.42 8.10
N GLU A 298 0.47 -42.24 8.41
CA GLU A 298 1.49 -43.28 8.32
C GLU A 298 1.21 -44.45 9.29
N GLU A 299 0.85 -44.15 10.53
CA GLU A 299 0.46 -45.16 11.53
C GLU A 299 -0.77 -45.96 11.10
N VAL A 300 -1.83 -45.28 10.64
CA VAL A 300 -3.05 -45.94 10.12
C VAL A 300 -2.73 -46.82 8.91
N ASN A 301 -1.92 -46.32 7.98
CA ASN A 301 -1.52 -47.10 6.80
C ASN A 301 -0.68 -48.33 7.18
N MET A 302 0.22 -48.22 8.15
CA MET A 302 1.00 -49.35 8.68
C MET A 302 0.07 -50.42 9.29
N LEU A 303 -0.89 -50.00 10.10
CA LEU A 303 -1.84 -50.90 10.75
C LEU A 303 -2.72 -51.65 9.72
N ILE A 304 -3.18 -50.96 8.67
CA ILE A 304 -3.92 -51.58 7.56
C ILE A 304 -3.03 -52.61 6.82
N HIS A 305 -1.74 -52.33 6.66
CA HIS A 305 -0.81 -53.27 6.03
C HIS A 305 -0.54 -54.50 6.90
N GLN A 306 -0.41 -54.35 8.22
CA GLN A 306 -0.27 -55.48 9.15
C GLN A 306 -1.50 -56.39 9.12
N GLN A 307 -2.72 -55.83 9.00
CA GLN A 307 -3.95 -56.59 8.86
C GLN A 307 -3.98 -57.47 7.59
N LYS A 308 -3.45 -56.97 6.47
CA LYS A 308 -3.38 -57.76 5.21
C LYS A 308 -2.41 -58.94 5.29
N THR A 309 -1.52 -58.96 6.28
CA THR A 309 -0.42 -59.94 6.40
C THR A 309 -0.61 -60.90 7.57
N SER A 310 -1.60 -60.67 8.45
CA SER A 310 -1.87 -61.47 9.65
C SER A 310 -3.33 -61.92 9.69
N GLU A 311 -3.59 -63.19 10.00
CA GLU A 311 -4.93 -63.75 10.14
C GLU A 311 -5.76 -63.00 11.19
N TYR A 312 -6.89 -62.45 10.72
CA TYR A 312 -8.06 -61.89 11.42
C TYR A 312 -7.91 -61.61 12.93
N LYS A 313 -7.29 -60.48 13.28
CA LYS A 313 -7.61 -59.79 14.55
C LYS A 313 -8.85 -58.92 14.35
N THR A 314 -9.79 -58.99 15.28
CA THR A 314 -11.05 -58.21 15.27
C THR A 314 -10.72 -56.72 15.33
N PHE A 315 -11.37 -55.90 14.48
CA PHE A 315 -11.15 -54.44 14.40
C PHE A 315 -11.16 -53.72 15.78
N SER A 316 -11.93 -54.24 16.73
CA SER A 316 -12.01 -53.76 18.11
C SER A 316 -10.68 -53.83 18.88
N GLU A 317 -9.85 -54.85 18.68
CA GLU A 317 -8.53 -54.95 19.34
C GLU A 317 -7.55 -53.91 18.80
N LEU A 318 -7.70 -53.55 17.53
CA LEU A 318 -6.81 -52.65 16.81
C LEU A 318 -7.07 -51.18 17.24
N VAL A 319 -8.33 -50.82 17.47
CA VAL A 319 -8.70 -49.53 18.09
C VAL A 319 -8.18 -49.44 19.53
N GLU A 320 -8.18 -50.54 20.28
CA GLU A 320 -7.66 -50.56 21.66
C GLU A 320 -6.13 -50.40 21.72
N ASP A 321 -5.39 -50.99 20.78
CA ASP A 321 -3.93 -50.80 20.67
C ASP A 321 -3.55 -49.40 20.15
N PHE A 322 -4.33 -48.84 19.23
CA PHE A 322 -4.16 -47.44 18.81
C PHE A 322 -4.39 -46.49 19.99
N LYS A 323 -5.43 -46.74 20.79
CA LYS A 323 -5.74 -45.98 22.02
C LYS A 323 -4.65 -46.11 23.09
N LYS A 324 -3.97 -47.25 23.19
CA LYS A 324 -2.79 -47.43 24.08
C LYS A 324 -1.54 -46.70 23.60
N THR A 325 -1.42 -46.44 22.30
CA THR A 325 -0.29 -45.74 21.70
C THR A 325 -0.40 -44.22 21.84
N LEU A 326 -1.63 -43.70 22.00
CA LEU A 326 -1.90 -42.29 22.32
C LEU A 326 -1.64 -41.99 23.80
N HIS A 327 -0.73 -41.06 24.09
CA HIS A 327 -0.56 -40.55 25.45
C HIS A 327 -1.66 -39.53 25.80
N HIS A 328 -2.02 -39.41 27.08
CA HIS A 328 -3.05 -38.46 27.55
C HIS A 328 -2.77 -36.98 27.25
N SER A 329 -1.55 -36.66 26.84
CA SER A 329 -1.10 -35.29 26.52
C SER A 329 -1.06 -35.01 25.02
N ASP A 330 -1.35 -36.00 24.16
CA ASP A 330 -1.20 -35.85 22.72
C ASP A 330 -2.40 -35.08 22.14
N PRO A 331 -2.17 -33.93 21.48
CA PRO A 331 -3.25 -33.17 20.87
C PRO A 331 -3.75 -33.89 19.62
N MET A 332 -4.98 -34.40 19.67
CA MET A 332 -5.67 -35.02 18.53
C MET A 332 -6.48 -33.96 17.78
N VAL A 333 -6.27 -33.83 16.46
CA VAL A 333 -7.07 -32.94 15.61
C VAL A 333 -8.39 -33.64 15.27
N LEU A 334 -9.46 -33.33 16.01
CA LEU A 334 -10.75 -34.02 15.87
C LEU A 334 -11.62 -33.55 14.67
N GLU A 335 -11.30 -32.41 14.04
CA GLU A 335 -12.17 -31.75 13.06
C GLU A 335 -12.48 -32.64 11.83
N ASP A 336 -11.53 -33.46 11.38
CA ASP A 336 -11.71 -34.33 10.21
C ASP A 336 -12.02 -35.80 10.55
N PHE A 337 -11.89 -36.20 11.83
CA PHE A 337 -12.05 -37.60 12.25
C PHE A 337 -13.53 -38.01 12.35
N CYS A 338 -14.38 -37.09 12.81
CA CYS A 338 -15.83 -37.32 12.96
C CYS A 338 -16.56 -37.45 11.61
N ALA A 339 -15.94 -37.00 10.51
CA ALA A 339 -16.49 -37.08 9.15
C ALA A 339 -15.97 -38.28 8.36
N SER A 340 -15.07 -39.09 8.94
CA SER A 340 -14.59 -40.29 8.27
C SER A 340 -15.69 -41.36 8.29
N ILE A 341 -16.09 -41.83 7.09
CA ILE A 341 -17.08 -42.91 6.92
C ILE A 341 -16.80 -44.11 7.84
N PRO A 342 -15.54 -44.55 8.05
CA PRO A 342 -15.26 -45.66 8.97
C PRO A 342 -15.58 -45.37 10.43
N PHE A 343 -15.44 -44.12 10.90
CA PHE A 343 -15.78 -43.74 12.28
C PHE A 343 -17.29 -43.62 12.49
N ILE A 344 -18.01 -43.09 11.49
CA ILE A 344 -19.47 -43.01 11.51
C ILE A 344 -20.07 -44.42 11.54
N ASP A 345 -19.52 -45.35 10.74
CA ASP A 345 -19.96 -46.75 10.70
C ASP A 345 -19.72 -47.46 12.04
N LEU A 346 -18.59 -47.17 12.70
CA LEU A 346 -18.27 -47.67 14.04
C LEU A 346 -19.21 -47.11 15.11
N TYR A 347 -19.51 -45.81 15.06
CA TYR A 347 -20.42 -45.16 16.01
C TYR A 347 -21.84 -45.70 15.90
N LEU A 348 -22.35 -45.85 14.67
CA LEU A 348 -23.67 -46.42 14.39
C LEU A 348 -23.77 -47.89 14.82
N THR A 349 -22.72 -48.68 14.57
CA THR A 349 -22.67 -50.09 15.01
C THR A 349 -22.68 -50.22 16.54
N SER A 350 -22.05 -49.27 17.26
CA SER A 350 -22.06 -49.28 18.73
C SER A 350 -23.44 -48.98 19.32
N LEU A 351 -24.21 -48.10 18.66
CA LEU A 351 -25.57 -47.76 19.06
C LEU A 351 -26.52 -48.95 18.86
N ASP A 352 -26.41 -49.66 17.74
CA ASP A 352 -27.24 -50.85 17.44
C ASP A 352 -27.01 -52.00 18.44
N LEU A 353 -25.77 -52.12 18.96
CA LEU A 353 -25.41 -53.11 19.97
C LEU A 353 -25.98 -52.73 21.35
N GLN A 354 -26.01 -51.43 21.68
CA GLN A 354 -26.63 -50.95 22.92
C GLN A 354 -28.14 -51.18 22.90
N ASP A 355 -28.82 -50.89 21.80
CA ASP A 355 -30.26 -51.13 21.66
C ASP A 355 -30.62 -52.61 21.77
N ASN A 356 -29.83 -53.50 21.15
CA ASN A 356 -30.01 -54.95 21.32
C ASN A 356 -29.84 -55.40 22.77
N THR A 357 -28.90 -54.80 23.50
CA THR A 357 -28.66 -55.13 24.91
C THR A 357 -29.83 -54.66 25.79
N VAL A 358 -30.33 -53.45 25.55
CA VAL A 358 -31.50 -52.90 26.24
C VAL A 358 -32.77 -53.72 25.97
N TYR A 359 -32.97 -54.18 24.72
CA TYR A 359 -34.08 -55.07 24.36
C TYR A 359 -34.00 -56.42 25.11
N ARG A 360 -32.81 -57.02 25.19
CA ARG A 360 -32.63 -58.30 25.92
C ARG A 360 -32.89 -58.17 27.41
N VAL A 361 -32.55 -57.04 28.03
CA VAL A 361 -32.83 -56.76 29.44
C VAL A 361 -34.32 -56.49 29.69
N SER A 362 -35.01 -55.81 28.77
CA SER A 362 -36.48 -55.65 28.85
C SER A 362 -37.21 -56.99 28.68
N LEU A 363 -36.71 -57.88 27.81
CA LEU A 363 -37.32 -59.20 27.63
C LEU A 363 -37.13 -60.09 28.87
N SER A 364 -35.94 -60.07 29.50
CA SER A 364 -35.67 -60.88 30.69
C SER A 364 -36.47 -60.43 31.92
N SER A 365 -36.67 -59.12 32.09
CA SER A 365 -37.53 -58.59 33.15
C SER A 365 -39.00 -58.97 32.95
N THR A 366 -39.50 -58.89 31.71
CA THR A 366 -40.88 -59.31 31.38
C THR A 366 -41.10 -60.80 31.64
N LEU A 367 -40.13 -61.65 31.25
CA LEU A 367 -40.19 -63.10 31.51
C LEU A 367 -40.17 -63.42 33.01
N TYR A 368 -39.34 -62.71 33.78
CA TYR A 368 -39.26 -62.88 35.23
C TYR A 368 -40.60 -62.53 35.90
N GLU A 369 -41.24 -61.44 35.47
CA GLU A 369 -42.52 -60.98 36.02
C GLU A 369 -43.67 -61.96 35.69
N THR A 370 -43.68 -62.55 34.50
CA THR A 370 -44.64 -63.63 34.15
C THR A 370 -44.42 -64.90 34.95
N ALA A 371 -43.16 -65.27 35.23
CA ALA A 371 -42.83 -66.45 36.04
C ALA A 371 -43.24 -66.25 37.51
N THR A 372 -43.07 -65.03 38.06
CA THR A 372 -43.52 -64.73 39.43
C THR A 372 -45.03 -64.75 39.56
N LYS A 373 -45.76 -64.21 38.57
CA LYS A 373 -47.23 -64.26 38.53
C LYS A 373 -47.76 -65.70 38.43
N GLN A 374 -47.14 -66.55 37.62
CA GLN A 374 -47.50 -67.98 37.55
C GLN A 374 -47.22 -68.72 38.87
N SER A 375 -46.09 -68.45 39.53
CA SER A 375 -45.78 -69.04 40.84
C SER A 375 -46.79 -68.67 41.92
N GLN A 376 -47.22 -67.40 41.99
CA GLN A 376 -48.24 -66.95 42.94
C GLN A 376 -49.63 -67.52 42.66
N THR A 377 -49.94 -67.83 41.40
CA THR A 377 -51.23 -68.44 41.04
C THR A 377 -51.29 -69.93 41.40
N LEU A 378 -50.14 -70.62 41.40
CA LEU A 378 -50.03 -72.02 41.79
C LEU A 378 -50.05 -72.24 43.32
N GLU A 379 -49.65 -71.24 44.12
CA GLU A 379 -49.75 -71.30 45.59
C GLU A 379 -51.16 -71.03 46.14
N GLN A 380 -52.10 -70.57 45.29
CA GLN A 380 -53.49 -70.28 45.67
C GLN A 380 -54.50 -71.40 45.31
N ILE A 381 -54.02 -72.52 44.79
CA ILE A 381 -54.78 -73.75 44.49
C ILE A 381 -54.26 -74.85 45.42
#